data_AF-A0A960E2T6-F1
#
_entry.id   AF-A0A960E2T6-F1
#
_cell.length_a   1.000
_cell.length_b   1.000
_cell.length_c   1.000
_cell.angle_alpha   90.00
_cell.angle_beta   90.00
_cell.angle_gamma   90.00
#
_symmetry.space_group_name_H-M   'P 1'
#
loop_
_entity.id
_entity.type
_entity.pdbx_description
1 polymer ?
#
loop_
_entity_poly.entity_id
_entity_poly.type
_entity_poly.pdbx_seq_one_letter_code
_entity_poly.pdbx_strand_id
1 'polypeptide(L)'
;GDSACAIPPYSLSPETIGVIEGHTRAIAEALDVKGLINVQFAVRDGEVFVIEANPRASRTVPFVAKATGVPLVKVASRVMVGATLAELRD
;
A
#
# COMPACT_ATOMS: atom_id res chain seq x y z
N GLY A 1 -1.06 7.69 -15.33
CA GLY A 1 -1.77 7.83 -14.04
C GLY A 1 -3.23 8.16 -14.22
N ASP A 2 -3.77 7.79 -15.37
CA ASP A 2 -4.96 8.42 -15.92
C ASP A 2 -6.14 7.45 -15.85
N SER A 3 -5.90 6.26 -15.30
CA SER A 3 -6.89 5.29 -14.93
C SER A 3 -7.73 5.79 -13.75
N ALA A 4 -9.05 5.64 -13.87
CA ALA A 4 -9.91 5.67 -12.71
C ALA A 4 -9.56 4.49 -11.77
N CYS A 5 -9.74 4.67 -10.47
CA CYS A 5 -9.51 3.63 -9.47
C CYS A 5 -10.60 3.69 -8.39
N ALA A 6 -10.78 2.58 -7.68
CA ALA A 6 -11.78 2.45 -6.63
C ALA A 6 -11.16 1.92 -5.34
N ILE A 7 -11.59 2.47 -4.21
CA ILE A 7 -11.28 1.97 -2.86
C ILE A 7 -12.61 1.88 -2.11
N PRO A 8 -13.03 0.70 -1.64
CA PRO A 8 -12.38 -0.61 -1.83
C PRO A 8 -12.43 -1.12 -3.29
N PRO A 9 -11.60 -2.11 -3.68
CA PRO A 9 -11.75 -2.77 -4.97
C PRO A 9 -13.11 -3.47 -5.05
N TYR A 10 -13.80 -3.36 -6.19
CA TYR A 10 -15.17 -3.87 -6.35
C TYR A 10 -15.26 -5.22 -7.09
N SER A 11 -14.20 -5.63 -7.80
CA SER A 11 -14.20 -6.81 -8.69
C SER A 11 -13.18 -7.88 -8.33
N LEU A 12 -12.30 -7.63 -7.35
CA LEU A 12 -11.28 -8.58 -6.92
C LEU A 12 -11.84 -9.51 -5.84
N SER A 13 -11.51 -10.80 -5.92
CA SER A 13 -11.88 -11.76 -4.89
C SER A 13 -11.09 -11.52 -3.59
N PRO A 14 -11.63 -11.91 -2.43
CA PRO A 14 -10.89 -11.83 -1.16
C PRO A 14 -9.56 -12.60 -1.18
N GLU A 15 -9.52 -13.73 -1.89
CA GLU A 15 -8.31 -14.53 -2.06
C GLU A 15 -7.22 -13.76 -2.82
N THR A 16 -7.56 -13.15 -3.96
CA THR A 16 -6.62 -12.34 -4.73
C THR A 16 -6.12 -11.14 -3.93
N ILE A 17 -6.99 -10.50 -3.14
CA ILE A 17 -6.60 -9.41 -2.24
C ILE A 17 -5.58 -9.91 -1.19
N GLY A 18 -5.81 -11.07 -0.59
CA GLY A 18 -4.87 -11.68 0.35
C GLY A 18 -3.50 -11.96 -0.26
N VAL A 19 -3.45 -12.42 -1.52
CA VAL A 19 -2.19 -12.61 -2.26
C VAL A 19 -1.47 -11.28 -2.49
N ILE A 20 -2.19 -10.24 -2.90
CA ILE A 20 -1.64 -8.88 -3.10
C ILE A 20 -1.05 -8.34 -1.79
N GLU A 21 -1.76 -8.49 -0.67
CA GLU A 21 -1.29 -8.07 0.65
C GLU A 21 -0.04 -8.85 1.09
N GLY A 22 -0.03 -10.16 0.88
CA GLY A 22 1.12 -11.03 1.15
C GLY A 22 2.36 -10.62 0.37
N HIS A 23 2.23 -10.40 -0.95
CA HIS A 23 3.32 -9.91 -1.78
C HIS A 23 3.79 -8.51 -1.36
N THR A 24 2.86 -7.60 -1.05
CA THR A 24 3.20 -6.24 -0.60
C THR A 24 4.03 -6.28 0.68
N ARG A 25 3.65 -7.13 1.64
CA ARG A 25 4.41 -7.33 2.88
C ARG A 25 5.81 -7.89 2.60
N ALA A 26 5.90 -8.97 1.83
CA ALA A 26 7.19 -9.59 1.51
C ALA A 26 8.15 -8.62 0.82
N ILE A 27 7.64 -7.80 -0.11
CA ILE A 27 8.42 -6.78 -0.80
C ILE A 27 8.88 -5.68 0.18
N ALA A 28 7.99 -5.19 1.05
CA ALA A 28 8.33 -4.15 2.02
C ALA A 28 9.41 -4.62 3.01
N GLU A 29 9.33 -5.88 3.46
CA GLU A 29 10.32 -6.50 4.35
C GLU A 29 11.66 -6.71 3.63
N ALA A 30 11.66 -7.24 2.40
CA ALA A 30 12.87 -7.47 1.61
C ALA A 30 13.62 -6.17 1.25
N LEU A 31 12.91 -5.05 1.13
CA LEU A 31 13.47 -3.74 0.83
C LEU A 31 13.76 -2.88 2.08
N ASP A 32 13.57 -3.44 3.28
CA ASP A 32 13.66 -2.73 4.58
C ASP A 32 12.95 -1.36 4.59
N VAL A 33 11.72 -1.32 4.06
CA VAL A 33 10.98 -0.07 3.94
C VAL A 33 10.68 0.53 5.32
N LYS A 34 11.11 1.77 5.53
CA LYS A 34 10.66 2.64 6.64
C LYS A 34 9.84 3.80 6.07
N GLY A 35 8.55 3.85 6.39
CA GLY A 35 7.63 4.86 5.85
C GLY A 35 6.65 4.30 4.83
N LEU A 36 6.60 4.87 3.63
CA LEU A 36 5.64 4.49 2.58
C LEU A 36 6.30 3.69 1.46
N ILE A 37 5.55 2.72 0.93
CA ILE A 37 5.83 2.03 -0.32
C ILE A 37 4.56 2.02 -1.17
N ASN A 38 4.71 2.08 -2.48
CA ASN A 38 3.65 1.85 -3.44
C ASN A 38 4.05 0.69 -4.36
N VAL A 39 3.24 -0.36 -4.39
CA VAL A 39 3.43 -1.51 -5.27
C VAL A 39 2.31 -1.52 -6.31
N GLN A 40 2.66 -1.81 -7.56
CA GLN A 40 1.72 -1.95 -8.66
C GLN A 40 1.67 -3.41 -9.11
N PHE A 41 0.45 -3.92 -9.26
CA PHE A 41 0.20 -5.31 -9.64
C PHE A 41 -0.67 -5.38 -10.89
N ALA A 42 -0.52 -6.48 -11.64
CA ALA A 42 -1.50 -6.93 -12.63
C ALA A 42 -2.16 -8.22 -12.13
N VAL A 43 -3.46 -8.36 -12.37
CA VAL A 43 -4.19 -9.59 -12.07
C VAL A 43 -4.76 -10.14 -13.36
N ARG A 44 -4.49 -11.42 -13.65
CA ARG A 44 -5.05 -12.13 -14.81
C ARG A 44 -5.44 -13.54 -14.39
N ASP A 45 -6.69 -13.91 -14.63
CA ASP A 45 -7.20 -15.26 -14.35
C ASP A 45 -6.94 -15.73 -12.89
N GLY A 46 -6.98 -14.79 -11.94
CA GLY A 46 -6.72 -15.03 -10.51
C GLY A 46 -5.24 -14.99 -10.11
N GLU A 47 -4.32 -14.97 -11.07
CA GLU A 47 -2.89 -14.89 -10.83
C GLU A 47 -2.42 -13.44 -10.68
N VAL A 48 -1.55 -13.20 -9.70
CA VAL A 48 -1.04 -11.86 -9.33
C VAL A 48 0.39 -11.70 -9.80
N PHE A 49 0.63 -10.68 -10.62
CA PHE A 49 1.94 -10.33 -11.14
C PHE A 49 2.40 -8.98 -10.60
N VAL A 50 3.66 -8.88 -10.20
CA VAL A 50 4.27 -7.61 -9.78
C VAL A 50 4.71 -6.83 -11.02
N ILE A 51 4.31 -5.56 -11.12
CA ILE A 51 4.78 -4.64 -12.17
C ILE A 51 6.01 -3.90 -11.65
N GLU A 52 5.86 -3.18 -10.53
CA GLU A 52 6.94 -2.42 -9.91
C GLU A 52 6.66 -2.15 -8.42
N ALA A 53 7.73 -1.84 -7.67
CA ALA A 53 7.68 -1.40 -6.29
C ALA A 53 8.44 -0.08 -6.12
N ASN A 54 7.78 0.93 -5.57
CA ASN A 54 8.31 2.26 -5.33
C ASN A 54 8.40 2.49 -3.80
N PRO A 55 9.57 2.33 -3.15
CA PRO A 55 9.74 2.54 -1.71
C PRO A 55 9.77 4.04 -1.35
N ARG A 56 8.70 4.74 -1.72
CA ARG A 56 8.47 6.17 -1.49
C ARG A 56 6.98 6.47 -1.51
N ALA A 57 6.61 7.67 -1.11
CA ALA A 57 5.27 8.19 -1.33
C ALA A 57 4.94 8.23 -2.83
N SER A 58 3.74 7.78 -3.18
CA SER A 58 3.16 7.92 -4.52
C SER A 58 2.13 9.05 -4.55
N ARG A 59 1.77 9.46 -5.75
CA ARG A 59 0.71 10.46 -5.97
C ARG A 59 -0.68 10.02 -5.51
N THR A 60 -0.90 8.74 -5.20
CA THR A 60 -2.20 8.23 -4.71
C THR A 60 -2.40 8.41 -3.21
N VAL A 61 -1.33 8.70 -2.45
CA VAL A 61 -1.38 8.84 -0.98
C VAL A 61 -2.46 9.85 -0.50
N PRO A 62 -2.62 11.05 -1.10
CA PRO A 62 -3.66 11.99 -0.66
C PRO A 62 -5.08 11.44 -0.85
N PHE A 63 -5.33 10.71 -1.94
CA PHE A 63 -6.62 10.07 -2.20
C PHE A 63 -6.91 8.98 -1.16
N VAL A 64 -5.95 8.08 -0.89
CA VAL A 64 -6.13 7.01 0.12
C VAL A 64 -6.35 7.60 1.51
N ALA A 65 -5.60 8.64 1.90
CA ALA A 65 -5.76 9.29 3.19
C ALA A 65 -7.16 9.90 3.37
N LYS A 66 -7.72 10.50 2.32
CA LYS A 66 -9.09 11.05 2.35
C LYS A 66 -10.16 9.96 2.35
N ALA A 67 -9.99 8.90 1.57
CA ALA A 67 -10.94 7.79 1.51
C ALA A 67 -11.00 6.98 2.81
N THR A 68 -9.88 6.82 3.50
CA THR A 68 -9.77 6.01 4.74
C THR A 68 -9.88 6.83 6.02
N GLY A 69 -9.73 8.16 5.95
CA GLY A 69 -9.62 9.03 7.13
C GLY A 69 -8.27 8.94 7.85
N VAL A 70 -7.33 8.11 7.37
CA VAL A 70 -6.02 7.93 8.01
C VAL A 70 -5.02 8.96 7.48
N PRO A 71 -4.34 9.74 8.34
CA PRO A 71 -3.33 10.71 7.90
C PRO A 71 -2.00 10.02 7.54
N LEU A 72 -1.99 9.26 6.45
CA LEU A 72 -0.87 8.37 6.04
C LEU A 72 0.50 9.06 6.03
N VAL A 73 0.59 10.28 5.51
CA VAL A 73 1.86 11.04 5.47
C VAL A 73 2.38 11.34 6.87
N LYS A 74 1.50 11.70 7.81
CA LYS A 74 1.86 11.98 9.21
C LYS A 74 2.30 10.72 9.93
N VAL A 75 1.63 9.60 9.68
CA VAL A 75 2.02 8.29 10.25
C VAL A 75 3.39 7.89 9.71
N ALA A 76 3.56 7.93 8.39
CA ALA A 76 4.81 7.54 7.75
C ALA A 76 6.00 8.42 8.15
N SER A 77 5.82 9.74 8.28
CA SER A 77 6.89 10.63 8.74
C SER A 77 7.33 10.33 10.16
N ARG A 78 6.39 10.00 11.06
CA ARG A 78 6.69 9.57 12.43
C ARG A 78 7.43 8.23 12.44
N VAL A 79 7.04 7.28 11.59
CA VAL A 79 7.75 6.00 11.43
C VAL A 79 9.18 6.20 10.94
N MET A 80 9.39 7.08 9.97
CA MET A 80 10.74 7.39 9.45
C MET A 80 11.67 8.00 10.51
N VAL A 81 11.14 8.64 11.56
CA VAL A 81 11.92 9.19 12.68
C VAL A 81 11.93 8.29 13.93
N GLY A 82 11.45 7.04 13.82
CA GLY A 82 11.61 6.03 14.85
C GLY A 82 10.36 5.64 15.65
N ALA A 83 9.20 6.25 15.38
CA ALA A 83 7.94 5.78 16.00
C ALA A 83 7.52 4.42 15.43
N THR A 84 6.94 3.56 16.26
CA THR A 84 6.36 2.29 15.80
C THR A 84 4.90 2.46 15.40
N LEU A 85 4.38 1.60 14.52
CA LEU A 85 2.95 1.63 14.19
C LEU A 85 2.06 1.32 15.41
N ALA A 86 2.58 0.63 16.44
CA ALA A 86 1.85 0.36 17.68
C ALA A 86 1.61 1.66 18.47
N GLU A 87 2.63 2.49 18.64
CA GLU A 87 2.55 3.80 19.32
C GLU A 87 1.63 4.81 18.61
N LEU A 88 1.27 4.54 17.35
CA LEU A 88 0.46 5.43 16.51
C LEU A 88 -1.01 4.99 16.40
N ARG A 89 -1.38 3.86 17.01
CA ARG A 89 -2.74 3.31 16.97
C ARG A 89 -3.62 3.74 18.15
N ASP A 90 -3.00 4.32 19.18
CA ASP A 90 -3.66 4.95 20.33
C ASP A 90 -4.02 6.42 20.04
#